data_AF-A0A1R3K6X8-F1
#
_entry.id   AF-A0A1R3K6X8-F1
#
_cell.length_a   1.000
_cell.length_b   1.000
_cell.length_c   1.000
_cell.angle_alpha   90.00
_cell.angle_beta   90.00
_cell.angle_gamma   90.00
#
_symmetry.space_group_name_H-M   'P 1'
#
loop_
_entity.id
_entity.type
_entity.pdbx_description
1 polymer ?
#
loop_
_entity_poly.entity_id
_entity_poly.type
_entity_poly.pdbx_seq_one_letter_code
_entity_poly.pdbx_strand_id
1 'polypeptide(L)' 'MEEIKQVSNALQLLEEMLKGKKFFGGEKVGFLDIAFGWITIWLGAIEEVAALDFFNPYQYPLLHIWSNKFKE' A
#
# COMPACT_ATOMS: atom_id res chain seq x y z
N MET A 1 -17.51 9.96 -1.08
CA MET A 1 -17.02 10.30 0.28
C MET A 1 -16.86 9.06 1.16
N GLU A 2 -17.84 8.16 1.23
CA GLU A 2 -17.72 6.92 2.03
C GLU A 2 -16.65 5.95 1.48
N GLU A 3 -16.57 5.78 0.17
CA GLU A 3 -15.59 4.89 -0.47
C GLU A 3 -14.14 5.35 -0.21
N ILE A 4 -13.89 6.66 -0.30
CA ILE A 4 -12.58 7.26 0.03
C ILE A 4 -12.21 6.96 1.48
N LYS A 5 -13.18 7.03 2.41
CA LYS A 5 -12.97 6.70 3.82
C LYS A 5 -12.66 5.22 4.02
N GLN A 6 -13.36 4.34 3.29
CA GLN A 6 -13.09 2.90 3.33
C GLN A 6 -11.68 2.57 2.81
N VAL A 7 -11.26 3.17 1.71
CA VAL A 7 -9.90 3.05 1.17
C VAL A 7 -8.88 3.54 2.20
N SER A 8 -9.09 4.73 2.77
CA SER A 8 -8.19 5.29 3.79
C SER A 8 -8.04 4.38 5.02
N ASN A 9 -9.15 3.80 5.51
CA ASN A 9 -9.13 2.85 6.61
C ASN A 9 -8.38 1.56 6.26
N ALA A 10 -8.58 1.04 5.04
CA ALA A 10 -7.88 -0.15 4.57
C ALA A 10 -6.37 0.09 4.45
N LEU A 11 -5.96 1.25 3.90
CA LEU A 11 -4.55 1.63 3.81
C LEU A 11 -3.92 1.81 5.19
N GLN A 12 -4.65 2.42 6.14
CA GLN A 12 -4.17 2.51 7.53
C GLN A 12 -3.96 1.13 8.16
N LEU A 13 -4.89 0.20 7.95
CA LEU A 13 -4.75 -1.17 8.46
C LEU A 13 -3.50 -1.86 7.87
N LEU A 14 -3.28 -1.71 6.57
CA LEU A 14 -2.14 -2.32 5.88
C LEU A 14 -0.80 -1.71 6.34
N GLU A 15 -0.75 -0.39 6.53
CA GLU A 15 0.40 0.32 7.11
C GLU A 15 0.77 -0.24 8.48
N GLU A 16 -0.23 -0.42 9.36
CA GLU A 16 -0.04 -1.00 10.69
C GLU A 16 0.46 -2.46 10.62
N MET A 17 -0.05 -3.26 9.68
CA MET A 17 0.36 -4.66 9.49
C MET A 17 1.82 -4.81 9.06
N LEU A 18 2.41 -3.77 8.46
CA LEU A 18 3.82 -3.73 8.02
C LEU A 18 4.79 -3.33 9.13
N LYS A 19 4.32 -2.88 10.30
CA LYS A 19 5.21 -2.49 11.41
C LYS A 19 6.15 -3.63 11.78
N GLY A 20 7.46 -3.33 11.72
CA GLY A 20 8.52 -4.28 12.04
C GLY A 20 8.73 -5.38 11.00
N LYS A 21 8.19 -5.25 9.78
CA LYS A 21 8.32 -6.25 8.71
C LYS A 21 8.84 -5.63 7.42
N LYS A 22 9.52 -6.44 6.60
CA LYS A 22 9.95 -6.05 5.26
C LYS A 22 8.82 -6.21 4.24
N PHE A 23 8.04 -7.27 4.39
CA PHE A 23 6.89 -7.66 3.58
C PHE A 23 5.72 -8.00 4.52
N PHE A 24 4.49 -8.11 4.01
CA PHE A 24 3.38 -8.59 4.83
C PHE A 24 3.64 -10.01 5.37
N GLY A 25 4.38 -10.83 4.60
CA GLY A 25 4.92 -12.13 5.02
C GLY A 25 6.10 -12.09 6.02
N GLY A 26 6.51 -10.92 6.51
CA GLY A 26 7.65 -10.75 7.42
C GLY A 26 8.95 -10.43 6.67
N GLU A 27 9.93 -11.34 6.74
CA GLU A 27 11.23 -11.17 6.06
C GLU A 27 11.18 -11.50 4.56
N LYS A 28 10.18 -12.26 4.14
CA LYS A 28 9.99 -12.72 2.75
C LYS A 28 8.58 -12.41 2.27
N VAL A 29 8.41 -12.35 0.95
CA VAL A 29 7.11 -12.22 0.28
C VAL A 29 6.18 -13.33 0.76
N GLY A 30 5.00 -12.95 1.25
CA GLY A 30 3.94 -13.84 1.67
C GLY A 30 2.68 -13.71 0.82
N PHE A 31 1.60 -14.36 1.26
CA PHE A 31 0.33 -14.38 0.52
C PHE A 31 -0.23 -12.97 0.26
N LEU A 32 -0.27 -12.12 1.29
CA LEU A 32 -0.85 -10.78 1.16
C LEU A 32 -0.01 -9.88 0.23
N ASP A 33 1.30 -10.05 0.22
CA ASP A 33 2.17 -9.34 -0.73
C ASP A 33 1.81 -9.66 -2.18
N ILE A 34 1.53 -10.93 -2.48
CA ILE A 34 1.12 -11.37 -3.82
C ILE A 34 -0.29 -10.88 -4.15
N ALA A 35 -1.24 -11.04 -3.23
CA ALA A 35 -2.63 -10.67 -3.43
C ALA A 35 -2.82 -9.14 -3.60
N PHE A 36 -1.98 -8.34 -2.93
CA PHE A 36 -2.05 -6.88 -2.97
C PHE A 36 -1.05 -6.25 -3.94
N GLY A 37 0.07 -6.92 -4.23
CA GLY A 37 1.21 -6.38 -4.97
C GLY A 37 0.89 -5.79 -6.34
N TRP A 38 -0.12 -6.33 -7.03
CA TRP A 38 -0.55 -5.82 -8.35
C TRP A 38 -0.99 -4.35 -8.30
N ILE A 39 -1.45 -3.84 -7.15
CA ILE A 39 -1.89 -2.45 -7.01
C ILE A 39 -0.73 -1.46 -7.18
N THR A 40 0.50 -1.88 -6.89
CA THR A 40 1.71 -1.04 -7.02
C THR A 40 2.02 -0.65 -8.46
N ILE A 41 1.47 -1.38 -9.44
CA ILE A 41 1.59 -1.10 -10.87
C ILE A 41 0.58 -0.03 -11.30
N TRP A 42 -0.63 -0.08 -10.75
CA TRP A 42 -1.75 0.80 -11.11
C TRP A 42 -1.82 2.08 -10.29
N LEU A 43 -1.00 2.17 -9.25
CA LEU A 43 -1.10 3.17 -8.21
C LEU A 43 -1.07 4.61 -8.75
N GLY A 44 -0.09 4.93 -9.60
CA GLY A 44 -0.01 6.25 -10.21
C GLY A 44 -1.20 6.57 -11.12
N ALA A 45 -1.74 5.57 -11.84
CA ALA A 45 -2.92 5.76 -12.67
C ALA A 45 -4.18 6.01 -11.84
N ILE A 46 -4.32 5.34 -10.69
CA ILE A 46 -5.43 5.56 -9.75
C ILE A 46 -5.35 6.97 -9.16
N GLU A 47 -4.16 7.41 -8.74
CA GLU A 47 -3.95 8.75 -8.17
C GLU A 47 -4.25 9.86 -9.19
N GLU A 48 -3.82 9.68 -10.43
CA GLU A 48 -4.09 10.61 -11.53
C GLU A 48 -5.59 10.69 -11.86
N VAL A 49 -6.27 9.55 -12.02
CA VAL A 49 -7.70 9.51 -12.36
C VAL A 49 -8.57 10.03 -11.22
N ALA A 50 -8.23 9.69 -9.97
CA ALA A 50 -8.99 10.10 -8.80
C ALA A 50 -8.68 11.53 -8.35
N ALA A 51 -7.59 12.13 -8.86
CA ALA A 51 -7.03 13.40 -8.35
C ALA A 51 -6.84 13.39 -6.82
N LEU A 52 -6.43 12.23 -6.29
CA LEU A 52 -6.25 11.97 -4.86
C LEU A 52 -4.91 11.28 -4.63
N ASP A 53 -4.19 11.69 -3.59
CA ASP A 53 -2.90 11.14 -3.20
C ASP A 53 -3.10 10.03 -2.15
N PHE A 54 -3.42 8.83 -2.62
CA PHE A 54 -3.82 7.71 -1.75
C PHE A 54 -2.63 7.03 -1.07
N PHE A 55 -1.48 6.92 -1.73
CA PHE A 55 -0.26 6.34 -1.15
C PHE A 55 0.79 7.41 -0.84
N ASN A 56 0.31 8.49 -0.24
CA ASN A 56 1.18 9.55 0.20
C ASN A 56 2.28 8.99 1.16
N PRO A 57 3.58 9.15 0.84
CA PRO A 57 4.66 8.63 1.68
C PRO A 57 4.74 9.28 3.07
N TYR A 58 4.13 10.45 3.27
CA TYR A 58 3.99 11.07 4.58
C TYR A 58 2.92 10.42 5.45
N GLN A 59 1.84 9.90 4.83
CA GLN A 59 0.74 9.26 5.54
C GLN A 59 0.96 7.75 5.70
N TYR A 60 1.54 7.09 4.69
CA TYR A 60 1.74 5.64 4.64
C TYR A 60 3.19 5.29 4.27
N PRO A 61 4.19 5.66 5.10
CA PRO A 61 5.60 5.48 4.80
C PRO A 61 6.02 4.02 4.63
N LEU A 62 5.46 3.09 5.42
CA LEU A 62 5.80 1.66 5.34
C LEU A 62 5.25 1.03 4.08
N LEU A 63 4.01 1.35 3.70
CA LEU A 63 3.42 0.93 2.42
C LEU A 63 4.22 1.46 1.24
N HIS A 64 4.68 2.71 1.28
CA HIS A 64 5.54 3.25 0.25
C HIS A 64 6.85 2.46 0.13
N ILE A 65 7.53 2.19 1.26
CA ILE A 65 8.77 1.39 1.29
C ILE A 65 8.51 -0.03 0.79
N TRP A 66 7.45 -0.67 1.25
CA TRP A 66 7.04 -2.01 0.83
C TRP A 66 6.81 -2.06 -0.68
N SER A 67 6.09 -1.09 -1.24
CA SER A 67 5.77 -1.07 -2.67
C SER A 67 7.03 -1.03 -3.52
N ASN A 68 8.03 -0.24 -3.12
CA ASN A 68 9.30 -0.15 -3.83
C ASN A 68 10.07 -1.46 -3.72
N LYS A 69 10.16 -2.05 -2.53
CA LYS A 69 10.82 -3.35 -2.30
C LYS A 69 10.14 -4.52 -3.01
N PHE A 70 8.84 -4.46 -3.23
CA PHE A 70 8.09 -5.51 -3.91
C PHE A 70 8.30 -5.49 -5.44
N LYS A 71 8.63 -4.31 -6.00
CA LYS A 71 8.91 -4.13 -7.43
C LYS A 71 10.37 -4.44 -7.81
N GLU A 72 11.27 -4.54 -6.83
CA GLU A 72 12.67 -4.97 -7.00
C GLU A 72 12.79 -6.49 -7.22
#